data_AF-A0A1X2HKG4-F1
#
_entry.id   AF-A0A1X2HKG4-F1
#
_cell.length_a   1.000
_cell.length_b   1.000
_cell.length_c   1.000
_cell.angle_alpha   90.00
_cell.angle_beta   90.00
_cell.angle_gamma   90.00
#
_symmetry.space_group_name_H-M   'P 1'
#
loop_
_entity.id
_entity.type
_entity.pdbx_description
1 polymer ?
#
loop_
_entity_poly.entity_id
_entity_poly.type
_entity_poly.pdbx_seq_one_letter_code
_entity_poly.pdbx_strand_id
1 'polypeptide(L)'
;MLSVKLKLFEIMDTKDKLNLLFLAGCEPVTLTLAASVSYVDHILPTFATSTISKSTYNLFAPDYPLNFDLVNKSTITLRHHARDAHLYYFLQLTPKKYYVLRKPYDGHFTQKYVEPKKKRLCNGLHLDEGSLAIDIVCLTYFDENTLESCTERAASDNCKLWLFGSFGENKWVISMEGHISPFEQWDHHDNDDNGTVFNIY
;
A
#
# COMPACT_ATOMS: atom_id res chain seq x y z
N MET A 1 -17.29 -16.01 -6.36
CA MET A 1 -16.96 -15.30 -5.10
C MET A 1 -16.39 -13.90 -5.30
N LEU A 2 -15.58 -13.62 -6.34
CA LEU A 2 -15.04 -12.26 -6.59
C LEU A 2 -16.14 -11.18 -6.62
N SER A 3 -17.25 -11.43 -7.32
CA SER A 3 -18.37 -10.48 -7.40
C SER A 3 -18.98 -10.07 -6.05
N VAL A 4 -19.07 -10.97 -5.07
CA VAL A 4 -19.61 -10.64 -3.73
C VAL A 4 -18.62 -9.76 -2.96
N LYS A 5 -17.33 -10.07 -3.05
CA LYS A 5 -16.25 -9.29 -2.42
C LYS A 5 -16.18 -7.87 -2.98
N LEU A 6 -16.31 -7.70 -4.30
CA LEU A 6 -16.31 -6.39 -4.94
C LEU A 6 -17.55 -5.56 -4.54
N LYS A 7 -18.73 -6.18 -4.44
CA LYS A 7 -19.95 -5.52 -3.95
C LYS A 7 -19.85 -5.07 -2.49
N LEU A 8 -19.18 -5.84 -1.63
CA LEU A 8 -18.93 -5.40 -0.25
C LEU A 8 -18.10 -4.12 -0.24
N PHE A 9 -17.04 -4.05 -1.05
CA PHE A 9 -16.26 -2.81 -1.15
C PHE A 9 -17.11 -1.64 -1.63
N GLU A 10 -18.02 -1.84 -2.57
CA GLU A 10 -18.88 -0.75 -3.07
C GLU A 10 -19.76 -0.12 -1.97
N ILE A 11 -20.24 -0.91 -1.00
CA ILE A 11 -21.12 -0.43 0.07
C ILE A 11 -20.38 0.13 1.30
N MET A 12 -19.08 -0.12 1.42
CA MET A 12 -18.28 0.35 2.55
C MET A 12 -18.01 1.86 2.47
N ASP A 13 -17.92 2.51 3.63
CA ASP A 13 -17.48 3.90 3.69
C ASP A 13 -15.98 4.04 3.42
N THR A 14 -15.50 5.27 3.25
CA THR A 14 -14.08 5.54 2.95
C THR A 14 -13.15 5.03 4.05
N LYS A 15 -13.54 5.15 5.32
CA LYS A 15 -12.70 4.76 6.46
C LYS A 15 -12.55 3.24 6.53
N ASP A 16 -13.63 2.50 6.35
CA ASP A 16 -13.60 1.04 6.37
C ASP A 16 -12.76 0.48 5.21
N LYS A 17 -12.83 1.11 4.03
CA LYS A 17 -12.01 0.75 2.87
C LYS A 17 -10.52 0.96 3.13
N LEU A 18 -10.16 2.10 3.73
CA LEU A 18 -8.78 2.40 4.12
C LEU A 18 -8.28 1.44 5.19
N ASN A 19 -9.07 1.19 6.25
CA ASN A 19 -8.76 0.22 7.29
C ASN A 19 -8.41 -1.14 6.68
N LEU A 20 -9.24 -1.66 5.78
CA LEU A 20 -8.98 -2.95 5.14
C LEU A 20 -7.74 -2.95 4.27
N LEU A 21 -7.49 -1.87 3.52
CA LEU A 21 -6.27 -1.77 2.71
C LEU A 21 -5.02 -1.80 3.58
N PHE A 22 -4.99 -1.01 4.66
CA PHE A 22 -3.83 -0.97 5.56
C PHE A 22 -3.70 -2.25 6.38
N LEU A 23 -4.80 -2.89 6.78
CA LEU A 23 -4.77 -4.20 7.43
C LEU A 23 -4.19 -5.29 6.50
N ALA A 24 -4.44 -5.18 5.20
CA ALA A 24 -3.85 -6.11 4.23
C ALA A 24 -2.37 -5.85 3.97
N GLY A 25 -1.89 -4.61 4.16
CA GLY A 25 -0.46 -4.27 4.08
C GLY A 25 0.31 -4.42 5.40
N CYS A 26 -0.39 -4.50 6.53
CA CYS A 26 0.21 -4.60 7.85
C CYS A 26 0.73 -6.02 8.11
N GLU A 27 2.00 -6.13 8.49
CA GLU A 27 2.56 -7.37 8.99
C GLU A 27 1.98 -7.65 10.40
N PRO A 28 1.44 -8.86 10.68
CA PRO A 28 0.94 -9.17 12.00
C PRO A 28 2.11 -9.21 13.01
N VAL A 29 2.12 -8.22 13.91
CA VAL A 29 3.11 -8.03 15.00
C VAL A 29 3.31 -9.29 15.87
N THR A 30 2.38 -10.24 15.84
CA THR A 30 2.35 -11.41 16.75
C THR A 30 3.02 -12.68 16.22
N LEU A 31 3.55 -12.72 14.99
CA LEU A 31 4.24 -13.92 14.50
C LEU A 31 5.76 -13.79 14.69
N THR A 32 6.22 -14.38 15.80
CA THR A 32 7.60 -14.76 16.07
C THR A 32 8.29 -15.30 14.80
N LEU A 33 9.38 -14.63 14.37
CA LEU A 33 10.59 -14.99 13.59
C LEU A 33 10.72 -16.29 12.74
N ALA A 34 9.77 -17.22 12.74
CA ALA A 34 9.94 -18.58 12.24
C ALA A 34 9.04 -18.95 11.05
N ALA A 35 8.10 -18.10 10.66
CA ALA A 35 7.25 -18.39 9.51
C ALA A 35 7.33 -17.25 8.49
N SER A 36 8.35 -17.31 7.63
CA SER A 36 8.27 -16.73 6.30
C SER A 36 7.19 -17.50 5.52
N VAL A 37 5.93 -17.29 5.89
CA VAL A 37 4.82 -17.72 5.07
C VAL A 37 4.98 -16.89 3.81
N SER A 38 5.42 -17.55 2.75
CA SER A 38 5.31 -17.07 1.37
C SER A 38 3.85 -16.76 1.14
N TYR A 39 3.40 -15.57 1.55
CA TYR A 39 2.06 -15.07 1.27
C TYR A 39 1.98 -15.05 -0.23
N VAL A 40 1.21 -16.00 -0.75
CA VAL A 40 0.90 -16.12 -2.16
C VAL A 40 0.33 -14.78 -2.57
N ASP A 41 1.00 -14.19 -3.55
CA ASP A 41 0.74 -12.92 -4.22
C ASP A 41 -0.75 -12.77 -4.57
N HIS A 42 -1.57 -12.42 -3.59
CA HIS A 42 -2.97 -12.09 -3.82
C HIS A 42 -3.01 -10.65 -4.31
N ILE A 43 -3.23 -10.56 -5.61
CA ILE A 43 -3.29 -9.34 -6.42
C ILE A 43 -4.17 -8.28 -5.74
N LEU A 44 -5.27 -8.63 -5.07
CA LEU A 44 -6.03 -7.63 -4.30
C LEU A 44 -6.21 -8.01 -2.83
N PRO A 45 -6.25 -7.03 -1.90
CA PRO A 45 -6.68 -7.27 -0.53
C PRO A 45 -8.11 -7.83 -0.59
N THR A 46 -8.24 -9.15 -0.40
CA THR A 46 -9.57 -9.76 -0.46
C THR A 46 -10.21 -9.65 0.91
N PHE A 47 -11.43 -9.10 1.00
CA PHE A 47 -12.28 -8.95 2.20
C PHE A 47 -12.49 -10.23 3.05
N ALA A 48 -11.99 -11.37 2.59
CA ALA A 48 -12.15 -12.67 3.24
C ALA A 48 -10.79 -13.35 3.47
N THR A 49 -9.77 -12.60 3.87
CA THR A 49 -8.57 -13.20 4.44
C THR A 49 -8.81 -13.40 5.93
N SER A 50 -8.82 -14.65 6.39
CA SER A 50 -9.10 -15.06 7.77
C SER A 50 -7.99 -14.71 8.76
N THR A 51 -7.07 -13.82 8.39
CA THR A 51 -5.82 -13.55 9.09
C THR A 51 -5.79 -12.19 9.80
N ILE A 52 -6.83 -11.37 9.66
CA ILE A 52 -6.90 -10.08 10.37
C ILE A 52 -7.21 -10.35 11.85
N SER A 53 -6.21 -10.14 12.71
CA SER A 53 -6.38 -10.26 14.15
C SER A 53 -7.11 -9.04 14.72
N LYS A 54 -7.92 -9.23 15.77
CA LYS A 54 -8.58 -8.13 16.49
C LYS A 54 -7.56 -7.13 17.07
N SER A 55 -6.39 -7.61 17.47
CA SER A 55 -5.29 -6.75 17.94
C SER A 55 -4.79 -5.80 16.86
N THR A 56 -4.73 -6.23 15.59
CA THR A 56 -4.31 -5.37 14.48
C THR A 56 -5.35 -4.28 14.20
N TYR A 57 -6.64 -4.58 14.37
CA TYR A 57 -7.70 -3.58 14.20
C TYR A 57 -7.59 -2.42 15.21
N ASN A 58 -7.18 -2.72 16.45
CA ASN A 58 -7.00 -1.69 17.48
C ASN A 58 -5.91 -0.65 17.13
N LEU A 59 -5.00 -0.95 16.19
CA LEU A 59 -4.01 0.02 15.72
C LEU A 59 -4.64 1.20 14.99
N PHE A 60 -5.82 0.99 14.38
CA PHE A 60 -6.57 2.00 13.62
C PHE A 60 -7.71 2.64 14.42
N ALA A 61 -7.87 2.25 15.69
CA ALA A 61 -8.85 2.80 16.60
C ALA A 61 -8.57 4.23 17.11
N PRO A 62 -7.32 4.72 17.20
CA PRO A 62 -7.09 6.08 17.66
C PRO A 62 -7.74 7.13 16.75
N ASP A 63 -8.28 8.19 17.35
CA ASP A 63 -8.90 9.33 16.66
C ASP A 63 -7.88 10.35 16.15
N TYR A 64 -6.73 9.88 15.67
CA TYR A 64 -5.72 10.75 15.08
C TYR A 64 -6.13 11.23 13.69
N PRO A 65 -5.70 12.43 13.27
CA PRO A 65 -5.91 12.90 11.91
C PRO A 65 -5.37 11.91 10.88
N LEU A 66 -6.18 11.58 9.88
CA LEU A 66 -5.79 10.66 8.82
C LEU A 66 -5.07 11.39 7.70
N ASN A 67 -4.13 10.69 7.07
CA ASN A 67 -3.44 11.10 5.84
C ASN A 67 -4.35 10.99 4.59
N PHE A 68 -5.67 11.02 4.79
CA PHE A 68 -6.68 10.79 3.78
C PHE A 68 -7.87 11.73 4.01
N ASP A 69 -8.52 12.13 2.93
CA ASP A 69 -9.77 12.90 3.01
C ASP A 69 -10.96 11.93 3.11
N LEU A 70 -11.55 11.81 4.29
CA LEU A 70 -12.72 10.94 4.52
C LEU A 70 -14.01 11.49 3.89
N VAL A 71 -14.09 12.80 3.65
CA VAL A 71 -15.26 13.45 3.03
C VAL A 71 -15.25 13.18 1.52
N ASN A 72 -14.05 13.10 0.93
CA ASN A 72 -13.89 12.74 -0.47
C ASN A 72 -14.09 11.23 -0.71
N LYS A 73 -15.23 10.86 -1.29
CA LYS A 73 -15.52 9.46 -1.67
C LYS A 73 -14.58 8.90 -2.74
N SER A 74 -13.85 9.76 -3.45
CA SER A 74 -12.86 9.35 -4.45
C SER A 74 -11.48 9.03 -3.86
N THR A 75 -11.28 9.28 -2.55
CA THR A 75 -10.03 8.97 -1.84
C THR A 75 -9.58 7.53 -2.04
N ILE A 76 -10.53 6.58 -2.01
CA ILE A 76 -10.26 5.19 -2.37
C ILE A 76 -11.42 4.62 -3.17
N THR A 77 -11.14 4.23 -4.43
CA THR A 77 -12.16 3.68 -5.32
C THR A 77 -11.67 2.39 -5.96
N LEU A 78 -12.57 1.42 -6.10
CA LEU A 78 -12.32 0.22 -6.88
C LEU A 78 -12.61 0.54 -8.33
N ARG A 79 -11.60 0.33 -9.17
CA ARG A 79 -11.67 0.52 -10.61
C ARG A 79 -11.39 -0.79 -11.31
N HIS A 80 -11.73 -0.83 -12.59
CA HIS A 80 -11.35 -1.92 -13.46
C HIS A 80 -10.87 -1.39 -14.80
N HIS A 81 -9.96 -2.13 -15.42
CA HIS A 81 -9.48 -1.87 -16.76
C HIS A 81 -9.67 -3.12 -17.60
N ALA A 82 -10.35 -2.98 -18.74
CA ALA A 82 -10.48 -4.03 -19.73
C ALA A 82 -9.37 -3.86 -20.77
N ARG A 83 -8.42 -4.79 -20.83
CA ARG A 83 -7.39 -4.83 -21.88
C ARG A 83 -7.29 -6.25 -22.43
N ASP A 84 -7.32 -6.39 -23.75
CA ASP A 84 -7.03 -7.67 -24.44
C ASP A 84 -7.77 -8.87 -23.84
N ALA A 85 -9.09 -8.73 -23.64
CA ALA A 85 -10.01 -9.70 -23.03
C ALA A 85 -9.81 -10.01 -21.52
N HIS A 86 -8.82 -9.40 -20.86
CA HIS A 86 -8.62 -9.52 -19.42
C HIS A 86 -9.16 -8.29 -18.67
N LEU A 87 -9.93 -8.58 -17.61
CA LEU A 87 -10.48 -7.58 -16.71
C LEU A 87 -9.59 -7.50 -15.46
N TYR A 88 -8.81 -6.42 -15.35
CA TYR A 88 -8.00 -6.14 -14.18
C TYR A 88 -8.76 -5.24 -13.23
N TYR A 89 -8.75 -5.56 -11.95
CA TYR A 89 -9.29 -4.70 -10.90
C TYR A 89 -8.12 -4.07 -10.15
N PHE A 90 -8.28 -2.82 -9.73
CA PHE A 90 -7.29 -2.12 -8.94
C PHE A 90 -7.97 -1.12 -8.01
N LEU A 91 -7.31 -0.80 -6.90
CA LEU A 91 -7.70 0.27 -6.01
C LEU A 91 -7.00 1.55 -6.43
N GLN A 92 -7.76 2.57 -6.78
CA GLN A 92 -7.23 3.91 -6.97
C GLN A 92 -7.29 4.65 -5.64
N LEU A 93 -6.12 5.02 -5.12
CA LEU A 93 -5.93 5.64 -3.81
C LEU A 93 -5.32 7.03 -3.95
N THR A 94 -5.85 8.00 -3.19
CA THR A 94 -5.37 9.39 -3.16
C THR A 94 -5.03 9.78 -1.72
N PRO A 95 -3.75 9.70 -1.29
CA PRO A 95 -3.32 10.17 0.02
C PRO A 95 -3.10 11.69 0.02
N LYS A 96 -3.07 12.32 1.19
CA LYS A 96 -2.66 13.72 1.35
C LYS A 96 -1.14 13.88 1.26
N LYS A 97 -0.39 12.90 1.75
CA LYS A 97 1.08 12.89 1.76
C LYS A 97 1.62 11.50 1.47
N TYR A 98 2.80 11.44 0.90
CA TYR A 98 3.49 10.18 0.67
C TYR A 98 5.00 10.39 0.66
N TYR A 99 5.73 9.30 0.89
CA TYR A 99 7.18 9.28 0.80
C TYR A 99 7.61 8.45 -0.40
N VAL A 100 8.67 8.87 -1.08
CA VAL A 100 9.25 8.14 -2.20
C VAL A 100 10.70 7.82 -1.94
N LEU A 101 11.09 6.58 -2.18
CA LEU A 101 12.48 6.18 -2.33
C LEU A 101 12.75 5.96 -3.82
N ARG A 102 13.54 6.86 -4.41
CA ARG A 102 13.98 6.79 -5.81
C ARG A 102 15.38 6.19 -5.92
N LYS A 103 15.72 5.73 -7.11
CA LYS A 103 17.09 5.29 -7.44
C LYS A 103 18.08 6.46 -7.34
N PRO A 104 19.37 6.18 -7.02
CA PRO A 104 19.94 4.86 -6.76
C PRO A 104 19.62 4.38 -5.34
N TYR A 105 19.20 3.12 -5.21
CA TYR A 105 19.12 2.50 -3.90
C TYR A 105 20.51 2.02 -3.48
N ASP A 106 20.73 1.86 -2.17
CA ASP A 106 21.89 1.12 -1.68
C ASP A 106 21.97 -0.26 -2.38
N GLY A 107 23.16 -0.62 -2.87
CA GLY A 107 23.34 -1.75 -3.80
C GLY A 107 22.85 -3.08 -3.23
N HIS A 108 23.03 -3.28 -1.92
CA HIS A 108 22.54 -4.48 -1.22
C HIS A 108 21.01 -4.57 -1.18
N PHE A 109 20.32 -3.43 -1.08
CA PHE A 109 18.87 -3.36 -1.04
C PHE A 109 18.25 -3.67 -2.42
N THR A 110 18.84 -3.12 -3.48
CA THR A 110 18.36 -3.29 -4.87
C THR A 110 18.28 -4.76 -5.27
N GLN A 111 19.38 -5.50 -5.10
CA GLN A 111 19.50 -6.84 -5.68
C GLN A 111 18.62 -7.87 -4.95
N LYS A 112 18.48 -7.74 -3.63
CA LYS A 112 17.76 -8.73 -2.82
C LYS A 112 16.24 -8.53 -2.88
N TYR A 113 15.75 -7.29 -2.89
CA TYR A 113 14.33 -6.99 -2.71
C TYR A 113 13.67 -6.41 -3.97
N VAL A 114 14.37 -5.56 -4.72
CA VAL A 114 13.77 -4.85 -5.87
C VAL A 114 13.70 -5.74 -7.10
N GLU A 115 14.79 -6.43 -7.48
CA GLU A 115 14.83 -7.23 -8.71
C GLU A 115 13.79 -8.37 -8.76
N PRO A 116 13.59 -9.18 -7.70
CA PRO A 116 12.54 -10.20 -7.70
C PRO A 116 11.13 -9.61 -7.86
N LYS A 117 10.87 -8.46 -7.22
CA LYS A 117 9.58 -7.76 -7.30
C LYS A 117 9.38 -7.11 -8.66
N LYS A 118 10.41 -6.51 -9.24
CA LYS A 118 10.41 -5.97 -10.59
C LYS A 118 10.00 -7.05 -11.59
N LYS A 119 10.67 -8.20 -11.55
CA LYS A 119 10.34 -9.33 -12.44
C LYS A 119 8.88 -9.79 -12.27
N ARG A 120 8.38 -9.86 -11.03
CA ARG A 120 6.97 -10.21 -10.76
C ARG A 120 6.00 -9.16 -11.27
N LEU A 121 6.27 -7.87 -11.06
CA LEU A 121 5.48 -6.75 -11.58
C LEU A 121 5.42 -6.79 -13.11
N CYS A 122 6.56 -6.96 -13.78
CA CYS A 122 6.62 -7.07 -15.23
C CYS A 122 5.79 -8.25 -15.75
N ASN A 123 5.94 -9.42 -15.13
CA ASN A 123 5.20 -10.62 -15.53
C ASN A 123 3.71 -10.53 -15.23
N GLY A 124 3.32 -9.98 -14.07
CA GLY A 124 1.92 -9.93 -13.63
C GLY A 124 1.11 -8.82 -14.29
N LEU A 125 1.75 -7.69 -14.61
CA LEU A 125 1.10 -6.49 -15.14
C LEU A 125 1.48 -6.19 -16.60
N HIS A 126 2.19 -7.12 -17.26
CA HIS A 126 2.69 -7.02 -18.63
C HIS A 126 3.45 -5.71 -18.89
N LEU A 127 4.38 -5.38 -18.00
CA LEU A 127 5.24 -4.20 -18.13
C LEU A 127 6.54 -4.57 -18.84
N ASP A 128 7.10 -3.64 -19.60
CA ASP A 128 8.41 -3.82 -20.23
C ASP A 128 9.53 -3.73 -19.18
N GLU A 129 10.21 -4.86 -18.96
CA GLU A 129 11.27 -4.98 -17.95
C GLU A 129 12.46 -4.06 -18.24
N GLY A 130 12.74 -3.76 -19.50
CA GLY A 130 13.88 -2.94 -19.91
C GLY A 130 13.73 -1.46 -19.56
N SER A 131 12.51 -0.94 -19.60
CA SER A 131 12.21 0.48 -19.39
C SER A 131 11.63 0.81 -18.01
N LEU A 132 11.21 -0.21 -17.23
CA LEU A 132 10.53 0.03 -15.97
C LEU A 132 11.48 0.58 -14.89
N ALA A 133 11.35 1.88 -14.63
CA ALA A 133 11.82 2.50 -13.40
C ALA A 133 10.88 2.08 -12.27
N ILE A 134 11.40 1.22 -11.39
CA ILE A 134 10.73 0.90 -10.13
C ILE A 134 11.05 2.01 -9.13
N ASP A 135 10.02 2.44 -8.42
CA ASP A 135 10.04 3.33 -7.28
C ASP A 135 9.37 2.61 -6.09
N ILE A 136 9.71 3.06 -4.88
CA ILE A 136 9.07 2.56 -3.67
C ILE A 136 8.36 3.73 -3.01
N VAL A 137 7.10 3.53 -2.68
CA VAL A 137 6.26 4.54 -2.03
C VAL A 137 5.86 4.05 -0.66
N CYS A 138 5.93 4.92 0.34
CA CYS A 138 5.39 4.67 1.66
C CYS A 138 4.20 5.59 1.88
N LEU A 139 3.07 5.00 2.25
CA LEU A 139 1.86 5.69 2.65
C LEU A 139 1.62 5.45 4.12
N THR A 140 1.44 6.53 4.88
CA THR A 140 1.10 6.45 6.30
C THR A 140 -0.41 6.48 6.44
N TYR A 141 -0.96 5.74 7.41
CA TYR A 141 -2.39 5.80 7.71
C TYR A 141 -2.77 7.14 8.36
N PHE A 142 -1.94 7.57 9.32
CA PHE A 142 -2.11 8.81 10.07
C PHE A 142 -1.28 9.93 9.45
N ASP A 143 -1.71 11.18 9.66
CA ASP A 143 -0.93 12.36 9.34
C ASP A 143 0.19 12.53 10.38
N GLU A 144 1.41 12.11 10.02
CA GLU A 144 2.55 12.08 10.94
C GLU A 144 2.92 13.46 11.50
N ASN A 145 2.58 14.55 10.79
CA ASN A 145 2.85 15.91 11.26
C ASN A 145 1.98 16.32 12.46
N THR A 146 0.87 15.60 12.69
CA THR A 146 -0.04 15.85 13.81
C THR A 146 0.28 15.02 15.05
N LEU A 147 1.27 14.13 14.96
CA LEU A 147 1.66 13.23 16.05
C LEU A 147 2.68 13.91 16.98
N GLU A 148 2.24 14.20 18.19
CA GLU A 148 3.00 14.93 19.20
C GLU A 148 3.86 14.00 20.06
N SER A 149 3.34 12.81 20.38
CA SER A 149 4.00 11.90 21.33
C SER A 149 4.84 10.81 20.66
N CYS A 150 5.87 10.32 21.35
CA CYS A 150 6.66 9.18 20.89
C CYS A 150 5.80 7.91 20.74
N THR A 151 4.79 7.73 21.59
CA THR A 151 3.86 6.59 21.54
C THR A 151 2.97 6.65 20.30
N GLU A 152 2.49 7.84 19.93
CA GLU A 152 1.76 8.07 18.68
C GLU A 152 2.59 7.72 17.45
N ARG A 153 3.83 8.20 17.40
CA ARG A 153 4.76 7.91 16.28
C ARG A 153 5.02 6.40 16.16
N ALA A 154 5.27 5.73 17.28
CA ALA A 154 5.46 4.28 17.30
C ALA A 154 4.21 3.51 16.85
N ALA A 155 3.00 3.99 17.18
CA ALA A 155 1.77 3.40 16.67
C ALA A 155 1.61 3.61 15.15
N SER A 156 1.95 4.81 14.67
CA SER A 156 1.92 5.16 13.24
C SER A 156 2.91 4.34 12.41
N ASP A 157 4.08 4.04 12.95
CA ASP A 157 5.07 3.19 12.28
C ASP A 157 4.53 1.80 11.93
N ASN A 158 3.60 1.28 12.75
CA ASN A 158 2.92 0.00 12.48
C ASN A 158 1.77 0.12 11.48
N CYS A 159 1.39 1.34 11.08
CA CYS A 159 0.26 1.63 10.19
C CYS A 159 0.74 2.23 8.86
N LYS A 160 1.77 1.62 8.28
CA LYS A 160 2.37 2.03 7.00
C LYS A 160 2.07 1.02 5.92
N LEU A 161 1.83 1.52 4.72
CA LEU A 161 1.60 0.73 3.51
C LEU A 161 2.73 1.02 2.53
N TRP A 162 3.50 -0.01 2.20
CA TRP A 162 4.59 0.08 1.23
C TRP A 162 4.12 -0.39 -0.14
N LEU A 163 4.38 0.42 -1.15
CA LEU A 163 4.04 0.14 -2.53
C LEU A 163 5.31 0.03 -3.36
N PHE A 164 5.36 -0.97 -4.24
CA PHE A 164 6.39 -1.12 -5.25
C PHE A 164 5.75 -0.96 -6.62
N GLY A 165 6.32 -0.13 -7.47
CA GLY A 165 5.66 0.18 -8.74
C GLY A 165 6.40 1.19 -9.56
N SER A 166 5.69 1.84 -10.46
CA SER A 166 6.25 2.89 -11.31
C SER A 166 5.30 4.06 -11.41
N PHE A 167 5.83 5.28 -11.26
CA PHE A 167 5.06 6.49 -11.50
C PHE A 167 4.64 6.63 -12.97
N GLY A 168 5.51 6.27 -13.92
CA GLY A 168 5.23 6.43 -15.35
C GLY A 168 4.04 5.61 -15.82
N GLU A 169 3.95 4.37 -15.35
CA GLU A 169 2.83 3.46 -15.65
C GLU A 169 1.66 3.62 -14.68
N ASN A 170 1.88 4.29 -13.55
CA ASN A 170 1.00 4.34 -12.38
C ASN A 170 0.40 2.97 -12.04
N LYS A 171 1.28 1.99 -11.82
CA LYS A 171 0.90 0.65 -11.37
C LYS A 171 1.72 0.28 -10.16
N TRP A 172 1.03 -0.12 -9.09
CA TRP A 172 1.61 -0.36 -7.78
C TRP A 172 1.14 -1.70 -7.24
N VAL A 173 2.00 -2.40 -6.51
CA VAL A 173 1.63 -3.58 -5.72
C VAL A 173 2.03 -3.36 -4.27
N ILE A 174 1.23 -3.90 -3.36
CA ILE A 174 1.52 -3.85 -1.92
C ILE A 174 2.74 -4.74 -1.63
N SER A 175 3.63 -4.24 -0.78
CA SER A 175 4.77 -4.97 -0.25
C SER A 175 4.70 -5.04 1.27
N MET A 176 4.83 -6.24 1.83
CA MET A 176 4.83 -6.47 3.27
C MET A 176 6.23 -6.46 3.90
N GLU A 177 7.30 -6.30 3.12
CA GLU A 177 8.66 -6.35 3.67
C GLU A 177 8.98 -5.07 4.45
N GLY A 178 8.71 -5.12 5.77
CA GLY A 178 8.60 -3.99 6.69
C GLY A 178 9.90 -3.36 7.22
N HIS A 179 11.05 -3.59 6.58
CA HIS A 179 12.32 -3.01 7.03
C HIS A 179 13.12 -2.45 5.86
N ILE A 180 12.51 -1.52 5.15
CA ILE A 180 13.24 -0.67 4.20
C ILE A 180 13.99 0.38 5.01
N SER A 181 15.20 0.72 4.58
CA SER A 181 16.14 1.70 5.16
C SER A 181 15.47 2.88 5.87
N PRO A 182 16.06 3.44 6.96
CA PRO A 182 15.53 4.60 7.68
C PRO A 182 15.05 5.72 6.74
N PHE A 183 13.96 6.40 7.14
CA PHE A 183 13.27 7.45 6.38
C PHE A 183 14.15 8.64 5.96
N GLU A 184 15.38 8.75 6.46
CA GLU A 184 16.32 9.83 6.15
C GLU A 184 16.66 9.96 4.65
N GLN A 185 16.45 8.90 3.86
CA GLN A 185 16.69 8.90 2.41
C GLN A 185 15.42 9.06 1.57
N TRP A 186 14.27 9.29 2.21
CA TRP A 186 12.99 9.35 1.51
C TRP A 186 12.61 10.79 1.19
N ASP A 187 12.21 11.02 -0.06
CA ASP A 187 11.64 12.29 -0.48
C ASP A 187 10.20 12.38 0.04
N HIS A 188 9.91 13.40 0.86
CA HIS A 188 8.57 13.69 1.33
C HIS A 188 7.81 14.53 0.30
N HIS A 189 6.56 14.14 0.02
CA HIS A 189 5.68 14.82 -0.92
C HIS A 189 4.33 15.13 -0.28
N ASP A 190 3.95 16.40 -0.31
CA ASP A 190 2.57 16.83 -0.10
C ASP A 190 1.77 16.67 -1.40
N ASN A 191 0.52 16.23 -1.28
CA ASN A 191 -0.44 15.98 -2.36
C ASN A 191 -1.72 16.78 -2.14
N ASP A 192 -1.58 18.02 -1.69
CA ASP A 192 -2.70 18.91 -1.33
C ASP A 192 -3.63 19.21 -2.51
N ASP A 193 -3.12 19.15 -3.74
CA ASP A 193 -3.90 19.31 -4.96
C ASP A 193 -4.67 18.04 -5.37
N ASN A 194 -4.47 16.93 -4.64
CA ASN A 194 -4.96 15.60 -4.97
C ASN A 194 -4.55 15.15 -6.39
N GLY A 195 -3.44 15.66 -6.92
CA GLY A 195 -2.99 15.38 -8.29
C GLY A 195 -2.39 13.98 -8.44
N THR A 196 -1.78 13.46 -7.38
CA THR A 196 -1.16 12.13 -7.39
C THR A 196 -2.14 11.06 -6.89
N VAL A 197 -2.34 10.04 -7.71
CA VAL A 197 -3.16 8.87 -7.39
C VAL A 197 -2.36 7.60 -7.63
N PHE A 198 -2.57 6.59 -6.79
CA PHE A 198 -1.90 5.30 -6.87
C PHE A 198 -2.90 4.23 -7.32
N ASN A 199 -2.69 3.61 -8.48
CA ASN A 199 -3.47 2.44 -8.89
C ASN A 199 -2.79 1.17 -8.36
N ILE A 200 -3.33 0.63 -7.28
CA ILE A 200 -2.83 -0.53 -6.56
C ILE A 200 -3.52 -1.77 -7.13
N TYR A 201 -2.74 -2.59 -7.83
CA TYR A 201 -3.17 -3.80 -8.53
C TYR A 201 -3.09 -5.02 -7.66
#